data_AF-A0A7Y9U460-F1
#
_entry.id   AF-A0A7Y9U460-F1
#
_cell.length_a   1.000
_cell.length_b   1.000
_cell.length_c   1.000
_cell.angle_alpha   90.00
_cell.angle_beta   90.00
_cell.angle_gamma   90.00
#
_symmetry.space_group_name_H-M   'P 1'
#
loop_
_entity.id
_entity.type
_entity.pdbx_description
1 polymer ?
#
loop_
_entity_poly.entity_id
_entity_poly.type
_entity_poly.pdbx_seq_one_letter_code
_entity_poly.pdbx_strand_id
1 'polypeptide(L)'
;MSETTDIVSATASSVSAIAAIVAAVGVWYARGQLKTSREIAQLQFEDALGKEYRELATRLKPKAMLGEELSEQEYQEAFDELFHYIDLSNEQVSLRQRGRISLEVWKSWRTGIGNNLALPAFARAWAEIKEKSSSFHELRRFESEGQKCDPADWR
;
A
#
# COMPACT_ATOMS: atom_id res chain seq x y z
N MET A 1 24.21 -52.05 -38.58
CA MET A 1 23.56 -51.93 -37.26
C MET A 1 24.14 -50.80 -36.41
N SER A 2 25.44 -50.46 -36.50
CA SER A 2 26.02 -49.30 -35.77
C SER A 2 25.45 -47.96 -36.23
N GLU A 3 25.39 -47.72 -37.55
CA GLU A 3 24.98 -46.43 -38.14
C GLU A 3 23.54 -46.00 -37.79
N THR A 4 22.61 -46.96 -37.73
CA THR A 4 21.22 -46.72 -37.34
C THR A 4 21.07 -46.38 -35.86
N THR A 5 21.92 -46.93 -34.98
CA THR A 5 21.90 -46.63 -33.55
C THR A 5 22.43 -45.23 -33.26
N ASP A 6 23.45 -44.79 -34.00
CA ASP A 6 24.05 -43.46 -33.85
C ASP A 6 23.09 -42.34 -34.29
N ILE A 7 22.35 -42.53 -35.39
CA ILE A 7 21.35 -41.56 -35.88
C ILE A 7 20.16 -41.43 -34.89
N VAL A 8 19.69 -42.55 -34.33
CA VAL A 8 18.61 -42.55 -33.32
C VAL A 8 19.07 -41.88 -32.02
N SER A 9 20.31 -42.08 -31.60
CA SER A 9 20.87 -41.42 -30.42
C SER A 9 21.00 -39.91 -30.62
N ALA A 10 21.53 -39.46 -31.77
CA ALA A 10 21.71 -38.04 -32.08
C ALA A 10 20.38 -37.28 -32.23
N THR A 11 19.34 -37.93 -32.77
CA THR A 11 17.99 -37.35 -32.86
C THR A 11 17.32 -37.24 -31.49
N ALA A 12 17.45 -38.26 -30.64
CA ALA A 12 16.93 -38.24 -29.27
C ALA A 12 17.60 -37.16 -28.40
N SER A 13 18.93 -36.98 -28.50
CA SER A 13 19.64 -35.92 -27.78
C SER A 13 19.26 -34.52 -28.25
N SER A 14 19.03 -34.35 -29.56
CA SER A 14 18.59 -33.07 -30.14
C SER A 14 17.18 -32.69 -29.67
N VAL A 15 16.25 -33.67 -29.63
CA VAL A 15 14.88 -33.46 -29.11
C VAL A 15 14.91 -33.10 -27.63
N SER A 16 15.74 -33.78 -26.82
CA SER A 16 15.89 -33.47 -25.40
C SER A 16 16.46 -32.06 -25.16
N ALA A 17 17.47 -31.66 -25.94
CA ALA A 17 18.04 -30.31 -25.87
C ALA A 17 17.01 -29.23 -26.22
N ILE A 18 16.22 -29.44 -27.28
CA ILE A 18 15.15 -28.51 -27.67
C ILE A 18 14.08 -28.43 -26.57
N ALA A 19 13.66 -29.56 -26.00
CA ALA A 19 12.70 -29.60 -24.90
C ALA A 19 13.20 -28.83 -23.67
N ALA A 20 14.48 -28.96 -23.32
CA ALA A 20 15.10 -28.23 -22.22
C ALA A 20 15.12 -26.71 -22.48
N ILE A 21 15.43 -26.28 -23.71
CA ILE A 21 15.38 -24.87 -24.11
C ILE A 21 13.95 -24.32 -24.00
N VAL A 22 12.95 -25.04 -24.52
CA VAL A 22 11.53 -24.65 -24.43
C VAL A 22 11.08 -24.54 -22.98
N ALA A 23 11.45 -25.51 -22.13
CA ALA A 23 11.12 -25.47 -20.71
C ALA A 23 11.75 -24.24 -20.01
N ALA A 24 13.03 -23.95 -20.29
CA ALA A 24 13.71 -22.78 -19.73
C ALA A 24 13.06 -21.45 -20.17
N VAL A 25 12.69 -21.33 -21.45
CA VAL A 25 11.93 -20.17 -21.97
C VAL A 25 10.57 -20.07 -21.27
N GLY A 26 9.88 -21.20 -21.08
CA GLY A 26 8.60 -21.26 -20.36
C GLY A 26 8.71 -20.77 -18.92
N VAL A 27 9.75 -21.17 -18.18
CA VAL A 27 10.01 -20.70 -16.81
C VAL A 27 10.29 -19.20 -16.79
N TRP A 28 11.07 -18.69 -17.75
CA TRP A 28 11.37 -17.27 -17.84
C TRP A 28 10.11 -16.44 -18.13
N TYR A 29 9.26 -16.92 -19.05
CA TYR A 29 7.95 -16.32 -19.34
C TYR A 29 7.04 -16.34 -18.09
N ALA A 30 6.93 -17.48 -17.41
CA ALA A 30 6.13 -17.61 -16.19
C ALA A 30 6.60 -16.66 -15.08
N ARG A 31 7.92 -16.47 -14.93
CA ARG A 31 8.50 -15.47 -14.01
C ARG A 31 8.06 -14.05 -14.36
N GLY A 32 8.07 -13.69 -15.65
CA GLY A 32 7.55 -12.41 -16.12
C GLY A 32 6.08 -12.22 -15.80
N GLN A 33 5.26 -13.24 -16.08
CA GLN A 33 3.83 -13.24 -15.80
C GLN A 33 3.52 -13.09 -14.31
N LEU A 34 4.24 -13.79 -13.42
CA LEU A 34 4.09 -13.65 -11.97
C LEU A 34 4.44 -12.24 -11.48
N LYS A 35 5.46 -11.62 -12.07
CA LYS A 35 5.83 -10.24 -11.75
C LYS A 35 4.71 -9.28 -12.11
N THR A 36 4.20 -9.34 -13.35
CA THR A 36 3.09 -8.50 -13.81
C THR A 36 1.81 -8.75 -13.00
N SER A 37 1.51 -10.01 -12.68
CA SER A 37 0.34 -10.34 -11.86
C SER A 37 0.42 -9.75 -10.46
N ARG A 38 1.62 -9.74 -9.85
CA ARG A 38 1.85 -9.08 -8.55
C ARG A 38 1.68 -7.56 -8.65
N GLU A 39 2.19 -6.95 -9.71
CA GLU A 39 2.05 -5.50 -9.94
C GLU A 39 0.58 -5.10 -10.11
N ILE A 40 -0.20 -5.85 -10.89
CA ILE A 40 -1.64 -5.62 -11.05
C ILE A 40 -2.38 -5.79 -9.71
N ALA A 41 -2.08 -6.85 -8.97
CA ALA A 41 -2.70 -7.09 -7.66
C ALA A 41 -2.39 -5.97 -6.66
N GLN A 42 -1.17 -5.43 -6.70
CA GLN A 42 -0.77 -4.29 -5.88
C GLN A 42 -1.55 -3.02 -6.26
N LEU A 43 -1.66 -2.70 -7.55
CA LEU A 43 -2.43 -1.56 -8.04
C LEU A 43 -3.91 -1.64 -7.64
N GLN A 44 -4.53 -2.82 -7.82
CA GLN A 44 -5.92 -3.05 -7.42
C GLN A 44 -6.13 -2.87 -5.91
N PHE A 45 -5.15 -3.30 -5.10
CA PHE A 45 -5.18 -3.10 -3.66
C PHE A 45 -5.06 -1.62 -3.27
N GLU A 46 -4.16 -0.88 -3.93
CA GLU A 46 -3.98 0.56 -3.75
C GLU A 46 -5.25 1.35 -4.15
N ASP A 47 -5.89 0.97 -5.26
CA ASP A 47 -7.15 1.57 -5.72
C ASP A 47 -8.31 1.31 -4.75
N ALA A 48 -8.37 0.12 -4.15
CA ALA A 48 -9.37 -0.23 -3.14
C ALA A 48 -9.25 0.67 -1.90
N LEU A 49 -8.02 0.88 -1.40
CA LEU A 49 -7.76 1.81 -0.29
C LEU A 49 -8.06 3.26 -0.67
N GLY A 50 -7.75 3.66 -1.91
CA GLY A 50 -8.13 4.98 -2.42
C GLY A 50 -9.65 5.17 -2.48
N LYS A 51 -10.41 4.10 -2.77
CA LYS A 51 -11.88 4.12 -2.73
C LYS A 51 -12.39 4.24 -1.29
N GLU A 52 -11.85 3.46 -0.36
CA GLU A 52 -12.20 3.53 1.07
C GLU A 52 -11.98 4.94 1.63
N TYR A 53 -10.85 5.58 1.31
CA TYR A 53 -10.60 6.97 1.67
C TYR A 53 -11.67 7.92 1.10
N ARG A 54 -12.05 7.76 -0.17
CA ARG A 54 -13.08 8.62 -0.79
C ARG A 54 -14.45 8.43 -0.14
N GLU A 55 -14.82 7.19 0.19
CA GLU A 55 -16.08 6.87 0.88
C GLU A 55 -16.10 7.39 2.33
N LEU A 56 -14.94 7.44 3.00
CA LEU A 56 -14.80 8.11 4.28
C LEU A 56 -14.89 9.64 4.12
N ALA A 57 -14.21 10.20 3.12
CA ALA A 57 -14.14 11.64 2.90
C ALA A 57 -15.51 12.29 2.62
N THR A 58 -16.46 11.54 2.05
CA THR A 58 -17.84 12.04 1.85
C THR A 58 -18.62 12.18 3.16
N ARG A 59 -18.19 11.52 4.24
CA ARG A 59 -18.82 11.56 5.57
C ARG A 59 -18.18 12.59 6.49
N LEU A 60 -16.96 13.02 6.20
CA LEU A 60 -16.26 14.05 6.97
C LEU A 60 -16.98 15.41 6.83
N LYS A 61 -17.08 16.15 7.94
CA LYS A 61 -17.70 17.47 7.93
C LYS A 61 -16.92 18.43 7.01
N PRO A 62 -17.58 19.15 6.08
CA PRO A 62 -16.90 20.07 5.17
C PRO A 62 -16.07 21.14 5.90
N LYS A 63 -16.57 21.69 7.01
CA LYS A 63 -15.83 22.64 7.84
C LYS A 63 -14.49 22.09 8.31
N ALA A 64 -14.46 20.83 8.78
CA ALA A 64 -13.23 20.17 9.19
C ALA A 64 -12.25 20.02 8.03
N MET A 65 -12.74 19.62 6.85
CA MET A 65 -11.95 19.47 5.63
C MET A 65 -11.41 20.79 5.08
N LEU A 66 -12.09 21.91 5.34
CA LEU A 66 -11.68 23.26 4.93
C LEU A 66 -10.76 23.95 5.95
N GLY A 67 -10.50 23.30 7.09
CA GLY A 67 -9.66 23.87 8.16
C GLY A 67 -10.38 24.91 9.01
N GLU A 68 -11.71 24.96 8.98
CA GLU A 68 -12.49 25.78 9.90
C GLU A 68 -12.53 25.15 11.29
N GLU A 69 -12.61 26.00 12.31
CA GLU A 69 -12.85 25.56 13.68
C GLU A 69 -14.26 24.99 13.82
N LEU A 70 -14.36 23.83 14.47
CA LEU A 70 -15.64 23.24 14.83
C LEU A 70 -16.03 23.70 16.23
N SER A 71 -17.31 24.06 16.42
CA SER A 71 -17.85 24.17 17.77
C SER A 71 -17.77 22.82 18.49
N GLU A 72 -17.90 22.83 19.82
CA GLU A 72 -17.81 21.59 20.60
C GLU A 72 -18.83 20.55 20.16
N GLN A 73 -20.08 20.96 19.95
CA GLN A 73 -21.12 20.06 19.43
C GLN A 73 -20.77 19.53 18.03
N GLU A 74 -20.30 20.40 17.14
CA GLU A 74 -19.94 19.97 15.79
C GLU A 74 -18.78 18.98 15.78
N TYR A 75 -17.80 19.17 16.68
CA TYR A 75 -16.66 18.28 16.87
C TYR A 75 -17.11 16.91 17.40
N GLN A 76 -17.95 16.87 18.44
CA GLN A 76 -18.46 15.61 18.98
C GLN A 76 -19.22 14.79 17.92
N GLU A 77 -20.02 15.44 17.08
CA GLU A 77 -20.71 14.80 15.96
C GLU A 77 -19.76 14.35 14.83
N ALA A 78 -18.58 14.95 14.70
CA ALA A 78 -17.59 14.61 13.68
C ALA A 78 -16.54 13.61 14.15
N PHE A 79 -16.43 13.37 15.46
CA PHE A 79 -15.32 12.65 16.07
C PHE A 79 -15.17 11.23 15.53
N ASP A 80 -16.26 10.50 15.34
CA ASP A 80 -16.24 9.12 14.84
C ASP A 80 -15.59 9.04 13.45
N GLU A 81 -15.92 9.97 12.54
CA GLU A 81 -15.34 9.97 11.20
C GLU A 81 -13.89 10.47 11.19
N LEU A 82 -13.53 11.41 12.09
CA LEU A 82 -12.14 11.82 12.32
C LEU A 82 -11.30 10.65 12.87
N PHE A 83 -11.87 9.84 13.77
CA PHE A 83 -11.24 8.64 14.29
C PHE A 83 -11.00 7.62 13.18
N HIS A 84 -12.01 7.35 12.34
CA HIS A 84 -11.86 6.45 11.19
C HIS A 84 -10.80 6.93 10.19
N TYR A 85 -10.65 8.24 10.01
CA TYR A 85 -9.58 8.79 9.18
C TYR A 85 -8.19 8.52 9.75
N ILE A 86 -8.05 8.68 11.06
CA ILE A 86 -6.79 8.44 11.77
C ILE A 86 -6.44 6.95 11.74
N ASP A 87 -7.42 6.07 11.91
CA ASP A 87 -7.25 4.62 11.80
C ASP A 87 -6.82 4.19 10.40
N LEU A 88 -7.51 4.67 9.37
CA LEU A 88 -7.12 4.43 7.98
C LEU A 88 -5.70 4.93 7.70
N SER A 89 -5.35 6.11 8.22
CA SER A 89 -4.00 6.68 8.07
C SER A 89 -2.94 5.79 8.73
N ASN A 90 -3.22 5.22 9.90
CA ASN A 90 -2.31 4.28 10.56
C ASN A 90 -2.13 3.00 9.75
N GLU A 91 -3.22 2.41 9.25
CA GLU A 91 -3.13 1.21 8.42
C GLU A 91 -2.36 1.48 7.12
N GLN A 92 -2.57 2.64 6.48
CA GLN A 92 -1.81 3.04 5.29
C GLN A 92 -0.30 3.14 5.55
N VAL A 93 0.11 3.71 6.70
CA VAL A 93 1.53 3.74 7.11
C VAL A 93 2.06 2.32 7.34
N SER A 94 1.30 1.47 8.04
CA SER A 94 1.66 0.07 8.31
C SER A 94 1.77 -0.76 7.03
N LEU A 95 0.89 -0.54 6.05
CA LEU A 95 0.95 -1.19 4.74
C LEU A 95 2.17 -0.73 3.94
N ARG A 96 2.55 0.55 4.02
CA ARG A 96 3.79 1.03 3.41
C ARG A 96 5.00 0.39 4.05
N GLN A 97 5.04 0.29 5.39
CA GLN A 97 6.12 -0.40 6.11
C GLN A 97 6.28 -1.85 5.64
N ARG A 98 5.17 -2.56 5.41
CA ARG A 98 5.15 -3.94 4.89
C ARG A 98 5.43 -4.07 3.40
N GLY A 99 5.71 -2.98 2.69
CA GLY A 99 5.99 -2.97 1.25
C GLY A 99 4.79 -3.32 0.38
N ARG A 100 3.57 -3.13 0.90
CA ARG A 100 2.31 -3.38 0.17
C ARG A 100 1.83 -2.17 -0.64
N ILE A 101 2.38 -1.00 -0.35
CA ILE A 101 2.09 0.26 -1.04
C ILE A 101 3.33 0.69 -1.82
N SER A 102 3.14 1.05 -3.08
CA SER A 102 4.17 1.54 -3.99
C SER A 102 4.69 2.89 -3.52
N LEU A 103 5.94 3.21 -3.85
CA LEU A 103 6.53 4.49 -3.48
C LEU A 103 5.76 5.67 -4.09
N GLU A 104 5.25 5.50 -5.30
CA GLU A 104 4.49 6.54 -6.01
C GLU A 104 3.19 6.87 -5.27
N VAL A 105 2.38 5.86 -4.95
CA VAL A 105 1.14 6.04 -4.21
C VAL A 105 1.41 6.56 -2.80
N TRP A 106 2.45 6.03 -2.13
CA TRP A 106 2.84 6.49 -0.81
C TRP A 106 3.16 7.99 -0.77
N LYS A 107 3.87 8.53 -1.77
CA LYS A 107 4.19 9.96 -1.85
C LYS A 107 2.95 10.86 -1.89
N SER A 108 1.90 10.40 -2.56
CA SER A 108 0.61 11.08 -2.57
C SER A 108 -0.05 11.00 -1.19
N TRP A 109 -0.16 9.79 -0.63
CA TRP A 109 -0.84 9.55 0.64
C TRP A 109 -0.18 10.27 1.81
N ARG A 110 1.15 10.21 1.94
CA ARG A 110 1.88 10.92 3.00
C ARG A 110 1.60 12.43 3.00
N THR A 111 1.41 13.02 1.83
CA THR A 111 1.11 14.44 1.68
C THR A 111 -0.31 14.72 2.14
N GLY A 112 -1.28 13.90 1.73
CA GLY A 112 -2.67 14.00 2.19
C GLY A 112 -2.81 13.81 3.69
N ILE A 113 -2.16 12.78 4.26
CA ILE A 113 -2.10 12.52 5.71
C ILE A 113 -1.52 13.71 6.45
N GLY A 114 -0.38 14.23 6.00
CA GLY A 114 0.25 15.40 6.61
C GLY A 114 -0.64 16.63 6.60
N ASN A 115 -1.26 16.93 5.45
CA ASN A 115 -2.13 18.09 5.29
C ASN A 115 -3.38 17.98 6.18
N ASN A 116 -4.05 16.83 6.19
CA ASN A 116 -5.26 16.65 7.00
C ASN A 116 -4.94 16.69 8.49
N LEU A 117 -3.88 16.02 8.95
CA LEU A 117 -3.48 16.07 10.37
C LEU A 117 -3.09 17.47 10.86
N ALA A 118 -2.74 18.38 9.95
CA ALA A 118 -2.49 19.78 10.27
C ALA A 118 -3.77 20.63 10.39
N LEU A 119 -4.92 20.13 9.96
CA LEU A 119 -6.20 20.85 10.09
C LEU A 119 -6.70 20.81 11.55
N PRO A 120 -7.34 21.87 12.07
CA PRO A 120 -7.65 22.00 13.49
C PRO A 120 -8.44 20.82 14.08
N ALA A 121 -9.52 20.39 13.40
CA ALA A 121 -10.37 19.30 13.87
C ALA A 121 -9.62 17.94 13.92
N PHE A 122 -8.76 17.67 12.93
CA PHE A 122 -7.98 16.44 12.85
C PHE A 122 -6.83 16.46 13.86
N ALA A 123 -6.13 17.58 14.01
CA ALA A 123 -5.09 17.75 15.01
C ALA A 123 -5.64 17.55 16.42
N ARG A 124 -6.83 18.10 16.71
CA ARG A 124 -7.55 17.92 17.97
C ARG A 124 -7.92 16.44 18.19
N ALA A 125 -8.54 15.79 17.21
CA ALA A 125 -8.92 14.38 17.30
C ALA A 125 -7.68 13.49 17.51
N TRP A 126 -6.58 13.78 16.80
CA TRP A 126 -5.36 13.02 16.94
C TRP A 126 -4.71 13.19 18.31
N ALA A 127 -4.68 14.41 18.87
CA ALA A 127 -4.23 14.64 20.23
C ALA A 127 -5.07 13.85 21.26
N GLU A 128 -6.40 13.86 21.12
CA GLU A 128 -7.32 13.16 22.00
C GLU A 128 -7.15 11.63 21.93
N ILE A 129 -7.02 11.06 20.72
CA ILE A 129 -6.73 9.63 20.54
C ILE A 129 -5.38 9.29 21.16
N LYS A 130 -4.38 10.17 20.98
CA LYS A 130 -3.04 9.94 21.53
C LYS A 130 -3.02 9.87 23.05
N GLU A 131 -3.87 10.65 23.70
CA GLU A 131 -4.04 10.67 25.15
C GLU A 131 -4.79 9.43 25.66
N LYS A 132 -5.83 9.02 24.94
CA LYS A 132 -6.75 7.95 25.39
C LYS A 132 -6.31 6.52 25.03
N SER A 133 -5.40 6.35 24.07
CA SER A 133 -5.00 5.01 23.59
C SER A 133 -3.51 4.94 23.28
N SER A 134 -2.84 3.85 23.65
CA SER A 134 -1.44 3.58 23.26
C SER A 134 -1.27 3.01 21.85
N SER A 135 -2.37 2.74 21.13
CA SER A 135 -2.37 2.19 19.76
C SER A 135 -1.86 3.20 18.71
N PHE A 136 -2.00 2.86 17.42
CA PHE A 136 -1.59 3.69 16.27
C PHE A 136 -0.07 3.92 16.20
N HIS A 137 0.72 2.87 16.45
CA HIS A 137 2.17 2.95 16.56
C HIS A 137 2.84 3.48 15.29
N GLU A 138 2.36 3.06 14.13
CA GLU A 138 2.91 3.45 12.84
C GLU A 138 2.66 4.94 12.56
N LEU A 139 1.45 5.43 12.79
CA LEU A 139 1.13 6.85 12.61
C LEU A 139 1.87 7.74 13.62
N ARG A 140 2.01 7.29 14.87
CA ARG A 140 2.81 7.98 15.89
C ARG A 140 4.27 8.10 15.49
N ARG A 141 4.87 6.99 15.02
CA ARG A 141 6.25 7.00 14.54
C ARG A 141 6.38 7.94 13.33
N PHE A 142 5.44 7.86 12.40
CA PHE A 142 5.39 8.73 11.22
C PHE A 142 5.36 10.22 11.58
N GLU A 143 4.50 10.61 12.52
CA GLU A 143 4.41 11.99 13.05
C GLU A 143 5.71 12.39 13.75
N SER A 144 6.24 11.54 14.63
CA SER A 144 7.45 11.83 15.43
C SER A 144 8.71 12.03 14.58
N GLU A 145 8.79 11.34 13.43
CA GLU A 145 9.86 11.48 12.45
C GLU A 145 9.62 12.65 11.45
N GLY A 146 8.67 13.53 11.77
CA GLY A 146 8.36 14.74 11.01
C GLY A 146 7.72 14.46 9.66
N GLN A 147 7.05 13.31 9.50
CA GLN A 147 6.33 12.91 8.29
C GLN A 147 7.23 12.88 7.03
N LYS A 148 8.55 12.76 7.23
CA LYS A 148 9.57 12.86 6.18
C LYS A 148 10.08 11.51 5.70
N CYS A 149 10.25 10.58 6.63
CA CYS A 149 10.77 9.25 6.39
C CYS A 149 9.79 8.38 5.59
N ASP A 150 10.35 7.40 4.88
CA ASP A 150 9.57 6.36 4.24
C ASP A 150 9.41 5.18 5.21
N PRO A 151 8.18 4.78 5.59
CA PRO A 151 7.97 3.64 6.48
C PRO A 151 8.57 2.33 5.98
N ALA A 152 8.83 2.19 4.66
CA ALA A 152 9.53 1.03 4.13
C ALA A 152 10.98 0.89 4.65
N ASP A 153 11.57 1.98 5.17
CA ASP A 153 12.93 2.00 5.70
C ASP A 153 13.02 1.70 7.20
N TRP A 154 11.88 1.53 7.89
CA TRP A 154 11.76 1.45 9.36
C TRP A 154 12.22 0.17 10.05
N ARG A 155 13.03 -0.64 9.35
CA ARG A 155 13.52 -1.96 9.78
C ARG A 155 13.63 -2.15 11.28
#